data_AF-A0A956J340-F1
#
_entry.id   AF-A0A956J340-F1
#
_cell.length_a   1.000
_cell.length_b   1.000
_cell.length_c   1.000
_cell.angle_alpha   90.00
_cell.angle_beta   90.00
_cell.angle_gamma   90.00
#
_symmetry.space_group_name_H-M   'P 1'
#
loop_
_entity.id
_entity.type
_entity.pdbx_description
1 polymer ?
#
loop_
_entity_poly.entity_id
_entity_poly.type
_entity_poly.pdbx_seq_one_letter_code
_entity_poly.pdbx_strand_id
1 'polypeptide(L)'
;MLVQRHARRGLFSLLVAFALVAFSGSAFAMKIAVVDTQRAIMETEDGLRAQATLKKLFDKRQQELDKKQRDLQAEKEQIEKQRSVLSKAAYQKRAEKWQNDMMKLQQVFVEYNKELQKKEGQLM
;
A
#
# COMPACT_ATOMS: atom_id res chain seq x y z
N MET A 1 -15.83 40.42 -78.27
CA MET A 1 -15.54 40.23 -76.83
C MET A 1 -16.19 38.95 -76.32
N LEU A 2 -15.57 37.76 -76.43
CA LEU A 2 -16.11 36.55 -75.76
C LEU A 2 -15.09 35.42 -75.49
N VAL A 3 -13.80 35.62 -75.73
CA VAL A 3 -12.76 34.59 -75.49
C VAL A 3 -12.03 34.79 -74.14
N GLN A 4 -12.14 35.96 -73.52
CA GLN A 4 -11.45 36.30 -72.25
C GLN A 4 -12.08 35.72 -70.98
N ARG A 5 -13.28 35.10 -71.05
CA ARG A 5 -13.99 34.59 -69.85
C ARG A 5 -13.55 33.19 -69.38
N HIS A 6 -12.91 32.38 -70.23
CA HIS A 6 -12.49 31.02 -69.86
C HIS A 6 -11.07 30.95 -69.29
N ALA A 7 -10.16 31.83 -69.71
CA ALA A 7 -8.78 31.86 -69.20
C ALA A 7 -8.71 32.27 -67.71
N ARG A 8 -9.58 33.20 -67.27
CA ARG A 8 -9.68 33.61 -65.86
C ARG A 8 -10.26 32.53 -64.95
N ARG A 9 -11.11 31.64 -65.50
CA ARG A 9 -11.71 30.52 -64.75
C ARG A 9 -10.72 29.39 -64.50
N GLY A 10 -9.91 29.03 -65.50
CA GLY A 10 -8.85 28.03 -65.34
C GLY A 10 -7.74 28.47 -64.37
N LEU A 11 -7.37 29.76 -64.39
CA LEU A 11 -6.36 30.31 -63.48
C LEU A 11 -6.86 30.34 -62.02
N PHE A 12 -8.16 30.57 -61.80
CA PHE A 12 -8.79 30.53 -60.48
C PHE A 12 -8.86 29.10 -59.94
N SER A 13 -9.20 28.12 -60.79
CA SER A 13 -9.19 26.69 -60.43
C SER A 13 -7.78 26.19 -60.09
N LEU A 14 -6.75 26.68 -60.79
CA LEU A 14 -5.36 26.32 -60.53
C LEU A 14 -4.83 26.95 -59.22
N LEU A 15 -5.23 28.20 -58.92
CA LEU A 15 -4.90 28.86 -57.65
C LEU A 15 -5.60 28.19 -56.44
N VAL A 16 -6.83 27.74 -56.61
CA VAL A 16 -7.56 27.00 -55.55
C VAL A 16 -6.95 25.60 -55.35
N ALA A 17 -6.53 24.92 -56.41
CA ALA A 17 -5.84 23.64 -56.31
C ALA A 17 -4.44 23.77 -55.65
N PHE A 18 -3.72 24.86 -55.91
CA PHE A 18 -2.43 25.14 -55.27
C PHE A 18 -2.57 25.52 -53.78
N ALA A 19 -3.65 26.22 -53.42
CA ALA A 19 -3.96 26.54 -52.03
C ALA A 19 -4.30 25.31 -51.17
N LEU A 20 -4.85 24.24 -51.77
CA LEU A 20 -5.17 22.99 -51.06
C LEU A 20 -3.93 22.13 -50.76
N VAL A 21 -2.86 22.24 -51.56
CA VAL A 21 -1.60 21.49 -51.35
C VAL A 21 -0.70 22.18 -50.31
N ALA A 22 -0.85 23.50 -50.11
CA ALA A 22 -0.07 24.24 -49.11
C ALA A 22 -0.50 23.98 -47.65
N PHE A 23 -1.64 23.28 -47.43
CA PHE A 23 -2.16 22.98 -46.10
C PHE A 23 -1.87 21.54 -45.63
N SER A 24 -1.18 20.72 -46.44
CA SER A 24 -0.80 19.37 -46.01
C SER A 24 0.49 19.37 -45.19
N GLY A 25 0.33 19.55 -43.87
CA GLY A 25 1.13 18.85 -42.89
C GLY A 25 2.09 19.69 -42.05
N SER A 26 1.60 20.23 -40.95
CA SER A 26 2.36 20.24 -39.70
C SER A 26 1.69 19.27 -38.74
N ALA A 27 2.01 17.97 -38.88
CA ALA A 27 1.82 17.03 -37.80
C ALA A 27 2.76 17.47 -36.68
N PHE A 28 2.26 18.31 -35.77
CA PHE A 28 2.97 18.68 -34.56
C PHE A 28 3.15 17.38 -33.77
N ALA A 29 4.34 16.79 -33.85
CA ALA A 29 4.71 15.60 -33.10
C ALA A 29 4.80 15.99 -31.62
N MET A 30 3.63 16.16 -30.99
CA MET A 30 3.50 16.44 -29.58
C MET A 30 3.91 15.16 -28.85
N LYS A 31 5.13 15.14 -28.31
CA LYS A 31 5.62 14.06 -27.46
C LYS A 31 4.83 14.12 -26.14
N ILE A 32 3.67 13.47 -26.09
CA ILE A 32 2.95 13.24 -24.85
C ILE A 32 3.62 12.07 -24.16
N ALA A 33 4.44 12.36 -23.15
CA ALA A 33 4.83 11.37 -22.16
C ALA A 33 3.70 11.29 -21.14
N VAL A 34 3.01 10.14 -21.09
CA VAL A 34 2.15 9.81 -19.95
C VAL A 34 3.09 9.46 -18.80
N VAL A 35 3.37 10.43 -17.93
CA VAL A 35 3.96 10.12 -16.64
C VAL A 35 2.83 9.62 -15.78
N ASP A 36 2.84 8.32 -15.50
CA ASP A 36 1.95 7.73 -14.51
C ASP A 36 2.37 8.24 -13.13
N THR A 37 1.78 9.36 -12.72
CA THR A 37 2.05 9.99 -11.43
C THR A 37 1.61 9.11 -10.26
N GLN A 38 0.70 8.13 -10.45
CA GLN A 38 0.37 7.16 -9.40
C GLN A 38 1.53 6.23 -9.09
N ARG A 39 2.29 5.83 -10.11
CA ARG A 39 3.47 4.97 -9.94
C ARG A 39 4.64 5.72 -9.28
N ALA A 40 4.79 7.00 -9.59
CA ALA A 40 5.80 7.86 -8.96
C ALA A 40 5.54 8.16 -7.48
N ILE A 41 4.28 8.15 -7.03
CA ILE A 41 3.92 8.36 -5.61
C ILE A 41 4.19 7.11 -4.76
N MET A 42 3.90 5.91 -5.29
CA MET A 42 4.26 4.64 -4.62
C MET A 42 5.78 4.36 -4.59
N GLU A 43 6.56 4.99 -5.49
CA GLU A 43 8.01 4.83 -5.63
C GLU A 43 8.84 5.98 -5.02
N THR A 44 8.24 6.87 -4.22
CA THR A 44 9.06 7.77 -3.38
C THR A 44 9.83 6.92 -2.37
N GLU A 45 11.13 7.19 -2.15
CA GLU A 45 11.93 6.47 -1.14
C GLU A 45 11.20 6.40 0.22
N ASP A 46 10.41 7.43 0.52
CA ASP A 46 9.63 7.54 1.74
C ASP A 46 8.48 6.52 1.83
N GLY A 47 7.79 6.20 0.73
CA GLY A 47 6.77 5.15 0.69
C GLY A 47 7.36 3.75 0.89
N LEU A 48 8.51 3.48 0.26
CA LEU A 48 9.26 2.23 0.44
C LEU A 48 9.80 2.08 1.88
N ARG A 49 10.35 3.16 2.46
CA ARG A 49 10.79 3.19 3.87
C ARG A 49 9.63 3.01 4.84
N ALA A 50 8.48 3.61 4.55
CA ALA A 50 7.29 3.48 5.37
C ALA A 50 6.75 2.04 5.36
N GLN A 51 6.68 1.38 4.19
CA GLN A 51 6.34 -0.03 4.09
C GLN A 51 7.34 -0.94 4.82
N ALA A 52 8.65 -0.70 4.66
CA ALA A 52 9.67 -1.47 5.36
C ALA A 52 9.58 -1.32 6.89
N THR A 53 9.29 -0.12 7.36
CA THR A 53 9.07 0.18 8.79
C THR A 53 7.83 -0.53 9.33
N LEU A 54 6.73 -0.48 8.57
CA LEU A 54 5.50 -1.20 8.89
C LEU A 54 5.73 -2.71 8.97
N LYS A 55 6.38 -3.29 7.97
CA LYS A 55 6.71 -4.72 7.93
C LYS A 55 7.57 -5.12 9.13
N LYS A 56 8.60 -4.33 9.45
CA LYS A 56 9.45 -4.61 10.62
C LYS A 56 8.68 -4.56 11.93
N LEU A 57 7.76 -3.60 12.07
CA LEU A 57 6.89 -3.53 13.24
C LEU A 57 5.98 -4.76 13.30
N PHE A 58 5.38 -5.16 12.19
CA PHE A 58 4.53 -6.33 12.10
C PHE A 58 5.28 -7.60 12.51
N ASP A 59 6.43 -7.85 11.88
CA ASP A 59 7.26 -9.03 12.15
C ASP A 59 7.69 -9.07 13.64
N LYS A 60 8.07 -7.93 14.21
CA LYS A 60 8.43 -7.84 15.64
C LYS A 60 7.25 -8.17 16.55
N ARG A 61 6.06 -7.61 16.27
CA ARG A 61 4.86 -7.84 17.08
C ARG A 61 4.38 -9.28 16.99
N GLN A 62 4.42 -9.87 15.80
CA GLN A 62 4.12 -11.28 15.61
C GLN A 62 5.06 -12.17 16.44
N GLN A 63 6.38 -11.92 16.39
CA GLN A 63 7.35 -12.65 17.21
C GLN A 63 7.10 -12.49 18.71
N GLU A 64 6.74 -11.28 19.18
CA GLU A 64 6.39 -11.02 20.58
C GLU A 64 5.14 -11.80 21.01
N LEU A 65 4.10 -11.85 20.18
CA LEU A 65 2.87 -12.61 20.42
C LEU A 65 3.15 -14.12 20.46
N ASP A 66 3.87 -14.64 19.47
CA ASP A 66 4.23 -16.06 19.38
C ASP A 66 5.09 -16.50 20.57
N LYS A 67 6.00 -15.64 21.02
CA LYS A 67 6.81 -15.90 22.21
C LYS A 67 5.93 -15.94 23.45
N LYS A 68 5.06 -14.94 23.67
CA LYS A 68 4.15 -14.90 24.82
C LYS A 68 3.19 -16.09 24.85
N GLN A 69 2.67 -16.52 23.71
CA GLN A 69 1.80 -17.68 23.61
C GLN A 69 2.54 -18.96 24.00
N ARG A 70 3.77 -19.16 23.49
CA ARG A 70 4.60 -20.31 23.87
C ARG A 70 4.96 -20.30 25.35
N ASP A 71 5.35 -19.14 25.88
CA ASP A 71 5.69 -18.98 27.30
C ASP A 71 4.47 -19.31 28.19
N LEU A 72 3.27 -18.84 27.83
CA LEU A 72 2.03 -19.14 28.56
C LEU A 72 1.64 -20.61 28.49
N GLN A 73 1.84 -21.26 27.34
CA GLN A 73 1.59 -22.70 27.19
C GLN A 73 2.56 -23.51 28.06
N ALA A 74 3.84 -23.16 28.06
CA ALA A 74 4.85 -23.79 28.90
C ALA A 74 4.57 -23.56 30.40
N GLU A 75 4.17 -22.34 30.79
CA GLU A 75 3.80 -22.03 32.18
C GLU A 75 2.59 -22.85 32.63
N LYS A 76 1.57 -23.01 31.77
CA LYS A 76 0.42 -23.88 32.05
C LYS A 76 0.85 -25.32 32.30
N GLU A 77 1.67 -25.88 31.41
CA GLU A 77 2.17 -27.26 31.56
C GLU A 77 3.01 -27.44 32.82
N GLN A 78 3.82 -26.44 33.19
CA GLN A 78 4.57 -26.47 34.44
C GLN A 78 3.65 -26.41 35.67
N ILE A 79 2.61 -25.59 35.65
CA ILE A 79 1.62 -25.50 36.73
C ILE A 79 0.91 -26.85 36.91
N GLU A 80 0.48 -27.49 35.82
CA GLU A 80 -0.16 -28.82 35.87
C GLU A 80 0.78 -29.90 36.40
N LYS A 81 2.04 -29.93 35.93
CA LYS A 81 3.06 -30.89 36.41
C LYS A 81 3.39 -30.71 37.89
N GLN A 82 3.38 -29.47 38.37
CA GLN A 82 3.72 -29.14 39.75
C GLN A 82 2.51 -29.14 40.69
N ARG A 83 1.30 -29.47 40.19
CA ARG A 83 0.05 -29.44 40.96
C ARG A 83 0.10 -30.30 42.23
N SER A 84 0.80 -31.44 42.20
CA SER A 84 0.95 -32.34 43.34
C SER A 84 2.03 -31.91 44.34
N VAL A 85 2.93 -31.01 43.94
CA VAL A 85 4.09 -30.58 44.76
C VAL A 85 3.90 -29.17 45.32
N LEU A 86 3.07 -28.34 44.68
CA LEU A 86 2.76 -26.99 45.14
C LEU A 86 1.75 -26.99 46.28
N SER A 87 1.93 -26.09 47.24
CA SER A 87 0.88 -25.77 48.21
C SER A 87 -0.33 -25.14 47.50
N LYS A 88 -1.53 -25.28 48.08
CA LYS A 88 -2.76 -24.70 47.52
C LYS A 88 -2.63 -23.20 47.22
N ALA A 89 -2.02 -22.44 48.14
CA ALA A 89 -1.78 -21.00 47.97
C ALA A 89 -0.79 -20.69 46.83
N ALA A 90 0.30 -21.47 46.72
CA ALA A 90 1.28 -21.29 45.66
C ALA A 90 0.71 -21.63 44.27
N TYR A 91 -0.09 -22.70 44.18
CA TYR A 91 -0.81 -23.06 42.97
C TYR A 91 -1.77 -21.96 42.54
N GLN A 92 -2.60 -21.47 43.47
CA GLN A 92 -3.59 -20.44 43.19
C GLN A 92 -2.94 -19.14 42.69
N LYS A 93 -1.85 -18.68 43.33
CA LYS A 93 -1.10 -17.50 42.88
C LYS A 93 -0.55 -17.65 41.46
N ARG A 94 -0.07 -18.85 41.09
CA ARG A 94 0.43 -19.11 39.73
C ARG A 94 -0.70 -19.18 38.70
N ALA A 95 -1.82 -19.81 39.05
CA ALA A 95 -3.00 -19.86 38.20
C ALA A 95 -3.56 -18.45 37.92
N GLU A 96 -3.67 -17.60 38.95
CA GLU A 96 -4.09 -16.21 38.81
C GLU A 96 -3.12 -15.39 37.95
N LYS A 97 -1.81 -15.56 38.15
CA LYS A 97 -0.80 -14.92 37.29
C LYS A 97 -0.96 -15.34 35.83
N TRP A 98 -1.08 -16.64 35.58
CA TRP A 98 -1.27 -17.19 34.24
C TRP A 98 -2.54 -16.64 33.57
N GLN A 99 -3.65 -16.59 34.31
CA GLN A 99 -4.91 -16.02 33.82
C GLN A 99 -4.76 -14.52 33.49
N ASN A 100 -4.09 -13.75 34.35
CA ASN A 100 -3.81 -12.34 34.10
C ASN A 100 -2.95 -12.13 32.84
N ASP A 101 -1.91 -12.96 32.66
CA ASP A 101 -1.04 -12.86 31.50
C ASP A 101 -1.73 -13.29 30.20
N MET A 102 -2.68 -14.23 30.27
CA MET A 102 -3.56 -14.60 29.16
C MET A 102 -4.49 -13.44 28.76
N MET A 103 -5.10 -12.75 29.74
CA MET A 103 -5.92 -11.56 29.45
C MET A 103 -5.09 -10.44 28.83
N LYS A 104 -3.87 -10.20 29.33
CA LYS A 104 -2.95 -9.24 28.72
C LYS A 104 -2.60 -9.62 27.27
N LEU A 105 -2.37 -10.89 26.98
CA LEU A 105 -2.09 -11.33 25.61
C LEU A 105 -3.25 -11.00 24.67
N GLN A 106 -4.50 -11.26 25.10
CA GLN A 106 -5.68 -10.88 24.32
C GLN A 106 -5.78 -9.37 24.11
N GLN A 107 -5.51 -8.58 25.16
CA GLN A 107 -5.51 -7.12 25.06
C GLN A 107 -4.45 -6.63 24.06
N VAL A 108 -3.22 -7.15 24.16
CA VAL A 108 -2.13 -6.81 23.22
C VAL A 108 -2.52 -7.15 21.79
N PHE A 109 -3.21 -8.27 21.56
CA PHE A 109 -3.69 -8.63 20.23
C PHE A 109 -4.71 -7.61 19.68
N VAL A 110 -5.66 -7.17 20.50
CA VAL A 110 -6.63 -6.14 20.09
C VAL A 110 -5.95 -4.79 19.84
N GLU A 111 -5.04 -4.38 20.72
CA GLU A 111 -4.26 -3.15 20.56
C GLU A 111 -3.40 -3.17 19.31
N TYR A 112 -2.77 -4.31 19.01
CA TYR A 112 -1.97 -4.50 17.82
C TYR A 112 -2.80 -4.37 16.53
N ASN A 113 -3.98 -5.00 16.47
CA ASN A 113 -4.87 -4.85 15.33
C ASN A 113 -5.31 -3.39 15.12
N LYS A 114 -5.60 -2.65 16.20
CA LYS A 114 -5.91 -1.22 16.14
C LYS A 114 -4.71 -0.39 15.67
N GLU A 115 -3.50 -0.70 16.15
CA GLU A 115 -2.28 -0.03 15.74
C GLU A 115 -1.99 -0.24 14.26
N LEU A 116 -2.20 -1.46 13.74
CA LEU A 116 -2.06 -1.76 12.32
C LEU A 116 -3.03 -0.94 11.47
N GLN A 117 -4.33 -0.97 11.79
CA GLN A 117 -5.35 -0.19 11.07
C GLN A 117 -5.02 1.31 11.06
N LYS A 118 -4.54 1.84 12.20
CA LYS A 118 -4.16 3.24 12.31
C LYS A 118 -2.96 3.58 11.42
N LYS A 119 -1.95 2.69 11.34
CA LYS A 119 -0.76 2.93 10.52
C LYS A 119 -1.04 2.74 9.04
N GLU A 120 -1.87 1.77 8.65
CA GLU A 120 -2.33 1.61 7.27
C GLU A 120 -3.05 2.87 6.77
N GLY A 121 -3.95 3.43 7.58
CA GLY A 121 -4.64 4.68 7.26
C GLY A 121 -3.77 5.94 7.29
N GLN A 122 -2.53 5.87 7.80
CA GLN A 122 -1.56 6.99 7.74
C GLN A 122 -0.66 6.93 6.51
N LEU A 123 -0.56 5.77 5.85
CA LEU A 123 0.26 5.59 4.66
C LEU A 123 -0.53 5.69 3.35
N MET A 124 -1.86 5.52 3.43
CA MET A 124 -2.82 5.77 2.35
C MET A 124 -3.16 7.27 2.31
#